data_AF-A0A0F0H430-F1
#
_entry.id   AF-A0A0F0H430-F1
#
_cell.length_a   1.000
_cell.length_b   1.000
_cell.length_c   1.000
_cell.angle_alpha   90.00
_cell.angle_beta   90.00
_cell.angle_gamma   90.00
#
_symmetry.space_group_name_H-M   'P 1'
#
loop_
_entity.id
_entity.type
_entity.pdbx_description
1 polymer ?
#
loop_
_entity_poly.entity_id
_entity_poly.type
_entity_poly.pdbx_seq_one_letter_code
_entity_poly.pdbx_strand_id
1 'polypeptide(L)'
;MSASPRPKLPSEHEDVYGLLEDIRLRPELWVPGRRLGTLQTLLWGYGLALEVHGVEEQFAFGSSRDFSSWLAARFGWGMSLGWACAIEEYGGADDPLDLFFRLVDEYRAELKPE
;
A
#
# COMPACT_ATOMS: atom_id res chain seq x y z
N MET A 1 13.93 -26.09 -5.09
CA MET A 1 13.84 -24.70 -5.58
C MET A 1 12.37 -24.43 -5.80
N SER A 2 11.73 -23.64 -4.92
CA SER A 2 10.33 -23.25 -5.12
C SER A 2 10.29 -22.25 -6.27
N ALA A 3 9.41 -22.45 -7.25
CA ALA A 3 9.24 -21.51 -8.34
C ALA A 3 8.72 -20.18 -7.75
N SER A 4 9.42 -19.08 -8.01
CA SER A 4 8.90 -17.76 -7.68
C SER A 4 7.52 -17.58 -8.35
N PRO A 5 6.51 -17.07 -7.62
CA PRO A 5 5.17 -16.89 -8.18
C PRO A 5 5.24 -16.08 -9.47
N ARG A 6 4.51 -16.54 -10.51
CA ARG A 6 4.41 -15.77 -11.74
C ARG A 6 3.63 -14.50 -11.44
N PRO A 7 4.13 -13.34 -11.85
CA PRO A 7 3.35 -12.13 -11.79
C PRO A 7 2.11 -12.15 -12.67
N LYS A 8 1.10 -11.46 -12.20
CA LYS A 8 -0.19 -11.32 -12.87
C LYS A 8 -0.18 -10.11 -13.79
N LEU A 9 -1.04 -10.13 -14.80
CA LEU A 9 -1.38 -8.96 -15.58
C LEU A 9 -2.24 -8.01 -14.72
N PRO A 10 -2.22 -6.69 -14.97
CA PRO A 10 -3.04 -5.75 -14.22
C PRO A 10 -4.53 -6.12 -14.15
N SER A 11 -5.07 -6.66 -15.23
CA SER A 11 -6.48 -7.11 -15.33
C SER A 11 -6.79 -8.42 -14.60
N GLU A 12 -5.78 -9.13 -14.10
CA GLU A 12 -5.94 -10.36 -13.32
C GLU A 12 -6.00 -10.10 -11.81
N HIS A 13 -5.87 -8.83 -11.40
CA HIS A 13 -6.07 -8.41 -10.01
C HIS A 13 -7.54 -8.05 -9.78
N GLU A 14 -8.08 -8.51 -8.66
CA GLU A 14 -9.46 -8.21 -8.23
C GLU A 14 -9.56 -6.82 -7.60
N ASP A 15 -8.51 -6.40 -6.90
CA ASP A 15 -8.41 -5.13 -6.18
C ASP A 15 -6.95 -4.66 -6.08
N VAL A 16 -6.75 -3.52 -5.41
CA VAL A 16 -5.42 -2.95 -5.18
C VAL A 16 -4.50 -3.86 -4.37
N TYR A 17 -5.04 -4.73 -3.50
CA TYR A 17 -4.21 -5.63 -2.72
C TYR A 17 -3.59 -6.71 -3.59
N GLY A 18 -4.31 -7.17 -4.63
CA GLY A 18 -3.75 -8.02 -5.67
C GLY A 18 -2.53 -7.38 -6.34
N LEU A 19 -2.62 -6.10 -6.70
CA LEU A 19 -1.51 -5.34 -7.29
C LEU A 19 -0.34 -5.20 -6.30
N LEU A 20 -0.63 -4.94 -5.02
CA LEU A 20 0.38 -4.84 -3.97
C LEU A 20 1.19 -6.13 -3.79
N GLU A 21 0.59 -7.31 -3.96
CA GLU A 21 1.36 -8.57 -3.93
C GLU A 21 2.34 -8.66 -5.11
N ASP A 22 1.95 -8.21 -6.30
CA ASP A 22 2.82 -8.18 -7.47
C ASP A 22 3.99 -7.18 -7.32
N ILE A 23 3.72 -6.05 -6.66
CA ILE A 23 4.74 -5.07 -6.26
C ILE A 23 5.67 -5.68 -5.22
N ARG A 24 5.14 -6.35 -4.19
CA ARG A 24 5.92 -7.03 -3.15
C ARG A 24 6.85 -8.09 -3.72
N LEU A 25 6.41 -8.81 -4.75
CA LEU A 25 7.23 -9.83 -5.43
C LEU A 25 8.38 -9.23 -6.24
N ARG A 26 8.23 -8.01 -6.79
CA ARG A 26 9.20 -7.37 -7.67
C ARG A 26 9.32 -5.87 -7.39
N PRO A 27 9.74 -5.46 -6.19
CA PRO A 27 9.65 -4.07 -5.74
C PRO A 27 10.45 -3.12 -6.62
N GLU A 28 11.62 -3.53 -7.11
CA GLU A 28 12.48 -2.70 -7.96
C GLU A 28 11.85 -2.35 -9.33
N LEU A 29 10.92 -3.18 -9.83
CA LEU A 29 10.24 -2.92 -11.10
C LEU A 29 9.24 -1.77 -10.97
N TRP A 30 8.57 -1.69 -9.82
CA TRP A 30 7.43 -0.80 -9.60
C TRP A 30 7.79 0.43 -8.77
N VAL A 31 8.74 0.27 -7.85
CA VAL A 31 9.17 1.28 -6.88
C VAL A 31 10.69 1.43 -6.97
N PRO A 32 11.21 2.13 -7.99
CA PRO A 32 12.65 2.29 -8.17
C PRO A 32 13.35 2.87 -6.94
N GLY A 33 14.36 2.16 -6.45
CA GLY A 33 15.09 2.54 -5.23
C GLY A 33 14.24 2.41 -3.96
N ARG A 34 13.15 1.65 -4.01
CA ARG A 34 12.26 1.31 -2.88
C ARG A 34 11.69 2.52 -2.14
N ARG A 35 11.63 3.69 -2.81
CA ARG A 35 11.15 4.94 -2.24
C ARG A 35 9.64 4.91 -2.03
N LEU A 36 9.20 5.06 -0.79
CA LEU A 36 7.80 4.84 -0.45
C LEU A 36 6.88 5.92 -1.03
N GLY A 37 7.38 7.14 -1.20
CA GLY A 37 6.69 8.20 -1.93
C GLY A 37 6.38 7.85 -3.41
N THR A 38 7.21 7.01 -4.05
CA THR A 38 6.92 6.51 -5.40
C THR A 38 5.74 5.55 -5.39
N LEU A 39 5.69 4.64 -4.42
CA LEU A 39 4.54 3.75 -4.23
C LEU A 39 3.27 4.54 -3.91
N GLN A 40 3.35 5.54 -3.02
CA GLN A 40 2.21 6.38 -2.69
C GLN A 40 1.64 7.11 -3.91
N THR A 41 2.51 7.63 -4.78
CA THR A 41 2.10 8.28 -6.02
C THR A 41 1.38 7.30 -6.96
N LEU A 42 1.89 6.08 -7.08
CA LEU A 42 1.27 5.02 -7.89
C LEU A 42 -0.14 4.66 -7.36
N LEU A 43 -0.27 4.46 -6.05
CA LEU A 43 -1.56 4.14 -5.43
C LEU A 43 -2.53 5.33 -5.50
N TRP A 44 -2.04 6.56 -5.39
CA TRP A 44 -2.87 7.74 -5.63
C TRP A 44 -3.45 7.76 -7.04
N GLY A 45 -2.64 7.46 -8.06
CA GLY A 45 -3.10 7.31 -9.45
C GLY A 45 -4.12 6.20 -9.63
N TYR A 46 -3.95 5.07 -8.95
CA TYR A 46 -4.93 3.99 -8.92
C TYR A 46 -6.28 4.46 -8.37
N GLY A 47 -6.29 5.12 -7.21
CA GLY A 47 -7.50 5.67 -6.60
C GLY A 47 -8.20 6.69 -7.50
N LEU A 48 -7.45 7.61 -8.10
CA LEU A 48 -8.01 8.58 -9.07
C LEU A 48 -8.65 7.87 -10.27
N ALA A 49 -8.05 6.79 -10.77
CA ALA A 49 -8.62 6.03 -11.89
C ALA A 49 -9.93 5.35 -11.49
N LEU A 50 -10.03 4.79 -10.28
CA LEU A 50 -11.29 4.25 -9.75
C LEU A 50 -12.39 5.33 -9.74
N GLU A 51 -12.08 6.51 -9.19
CA GLU A 51 -13.03 7.63 -9.09
C GLU A 51 -13.47 8.14 -10.47
N VAL A 52 -12.52 8.42 -11.37
CA VAL A 52 -12.80 8.95 -12.71
C VAL A 52 -13.64 7.99 -13.56
N HIS A 53 -13.41 6.69 -13.39
CA HIS A 53 -14.12 5.65 -14.14
C HIS A 53 -15.34 5.08 -13.42
N GLY A 54 -15.66 5.57 -12.21
CA GLY A 54 -16.82 5.12 -11.43
C GLY A 54 -16.76 3.64 -11.04
N VAL A 55 -15.55 3.10 -10.80
CA VAL A 55 -15.37 1.72 -10.36
C VAL A 55 -15.52 1.65 -8.85
N GLU A 56 -16.45 0.83 -8.38
CA GLU A 56 -16.64 0.59 -6.95
C GLU A 56 -15.61 -0.42 -6.43
N GLU A 57 -14.61 0.07 -5.71
CA GLU A 57 -13.64 -0.75 -4.98
C GLU A 57 -13.38 -0.12 -3.61
N GLN A 58 -13.23 -0.94 -2.57
CA GLN A 58 -12.83 -0.46 -1.25
C GLN A 58 -11.34 -0.11 -1.24
N PHE A 59 -11.04 1.17 -1.49
CA PHE A 59 -9.68 1.66 -1.63
C PHE A 59 -9.20 2.43 -0.37
N ALA A 60 -8.30 1.82 0.40
CA ALA A 60 -7.84 2.34 1.70
C ALA A 60 -6.68 3.34 1.63
N PHE A 61 -5.99 3.45 0.49
CA PHE A 61 -4.75 4.25 0.34
C PHE A 61 -4.99 5.63 -0.26
N GLY A 62 -6.24 5.97 -0.54
CA GLY A 62 -6.65 7.24 -1.15
C GLY A 62 -6.87 8.35 -0.13
N SER A 63 -7.59 9.38 -0.57
CA SER A 63 -7.99 10.51 0.28
C SER A 63 -8.97 10.11 1.40
N SER A 64 -9.60 8.93 1.30
CA SER A 64 -10.54 8.32 2.26
C SER A 64 -9.95 8.11 3.66
N ARG A 65 -8.64 8.27 3.83
CA ARG A 65 -7.91 8.23 5.11
C ARG A 65 -7.96 6.90 5.86
N ASP A 66 -8.53 5.80 5.36
CA ASP A 66 -8.71 4.62 6.21
C ASP A 66 -7.39 4.04 6.73
N PHE A 67 -6.41 3.78 5.85
CA PHE A 67 -5.09 3.29 6.27
C PHE A 67 -4.30 4.34 7.07
N SER A 68 -4.30 5.60 6.62
CA SER A 68 -3.62 6.71 7.33
C SER A 68 -4.20 6.96 8.72
N SER A 69 -5.53 6.87 8.87
CA SER A 69 -6.22 7.04 10.15
C SER A 69 -5.95 5.88 11.07
N TRP A 70 -5.91 4.66 10.54
CA TRP A 70 -5.49 3.48 11.29
C TRP A 70 -4.05 3.64 11.82
N LEU A 71 -3.10 4.08 11.00
CA LEU A 71 -1.73 4.36 11.45
C LEU A 71 -1.69 5.45 12.54
N ALA A 72 -2.41 6.55 12.35
CA ALA A 72 -2.49 7.62 13.33
C ALA A 72 -3.08 7.14 14.67
N ALA A 73 -4.14 6.32 14.63
CA ALA A 73 -4.77 5.78 15.82
C ALA A 73 -3.88 4.76 16.55
N ARG A 74 -3.19 3.91 15.79
CA ARG A 74 -2.35 2.83 16.34
C ARG A 74 -1.05 3.33 16.95
N PHE A 75 -0.38 4.27 16.29
CA PHE A 75 0.97 4.69 16.65
C PHE A 75 1.06 6.14 17.14
N GLY A 76 -0.01 6.94 17.00
CA GLY A 76 0.00 8.36 17.34
C GLY A 76 0.84 9.23 16.38
N TRP A 77 1.16 8.71 15.19
CA TRP A 77 2.00 9.40 14.21
C TRP A 77 1.30 10.56 13.51
N GLY A 78 2.07 11.60 13.18
CA GLY A 78 1.59 12.69 12.34
C GLY A 78 1.35 12.23 10.90
N MET A 79 0.15 12.48 10.36
CA MET A 79 -0.24 12.09 8.99
C MET A 79 -0.38 13.27 8.03
N SER A 80 0.11 14.45 8.42
CA SER A 80 -0.01 15.68 7.61
C SER A 80 0.65 15.58 6.24
N LEU A 81 1.70 14.76 6.12
CA LEU A 81 2.43 14.50 4.87
C LEU A 81 2.08 13.14 4.24
N GLY A 82 1.07 12.45 4.78
CA GLY A 82 0.66 11.11 4.34
C GLY A 82 1.47 9.97 4.95
N TRP A 83 0.97 8.76 4.74
CA TRP A 83 1.52 7.54 5.35
C TRP A 83 2.94 7.21 4.91
N ALA A 84 3.34 7.53 3.67
CA ALA A 84 4.70 7.21 3.21
C ALA A 84 5.75 8.01 3.98
N CYS A 85 5.53 9.32 4.10
CA CYS A 85 6.41 10.19 4.88
C CYS A 85 6.43 9.78 6.35
N ALA A 86 5.26 9.43 6.93
CA ALA A 86 5.20 8.99 8.32
C ALA A 86 5.95 7.67 8.56
N ILE A 87 5.86 6.71 7.64
CA ILE A 87 6.59 5.44 7.73
C ILE A 87 8.10 5.68 7.57
N GLU A 88 8.52 6.54 6.64
CA GLU A 88 9.94 6.89 6.47
C GLU A 88 10.51 7.65 7.69
N GLU A 89 9.71 8.48 8.37
CA GLU A 89 10.13 9.27 9.53
C GLU A 89 10.13 8.45 10.83
N TYR A 90 9.09 7.65 11.07
CA TYR A 90 8.86 6.96 12.35
C TYR A 90 9.15 5.46 12.31
N GLY A 91 9.42 4.88 11.15
CA GLY A 91 9.65 3.44 10.95
C GLY A 91 10.94 2.88 11.54
N GLY A 92 11.82 3.74 12.06
CA GLY A 92 13.05 3.31 12.71
C GLY A 92 14.09 2.77 11.73
N ALA A 93 14.66 1.60 12.03
CA ALA A 93 15.76 1.01 11.25
C ALA A 93 15.30 0.05 10.14
N ASP A 94 13.99 -0.23 10.05
CA ASP A 94 13.44 -1.12 9.03
C ASP A 94 13.49 -0.45 7.64
N ASP A 95 13.59 -1.26 6.59
CA ASP A 95 13.34 -0.76 5.24
C ASP A 95 11.89 -0.25 5.13
N PRO A 96 11.66 1.02 4.74
CA PRO A 96 10.32 1.61 4.76
C PRO A 96 9.29 0.87 3.91
N LEU A 97 9.72 0.27 2.79
CA LEU A 97 8.84 -0.49 1.90
C LEU A 97 8.43 -1.82 2.53
N ASP A 98 9.37 -2.53 3.16
CA ASP A 98 9.06 -3.76 3.88
C ASP A 98 8.17 -3.49 5.11
N LEU A 99 8.41 -2.38 5.82
CA LEU A 99 7.55 -1.94 6.91
C LEU A 99 6.14 -1.60 6.41
N PHE A 100 6.01 -0.89 5.29
CA PHE A 100 4.70 -0.64 4.68
C PHE A 100 3.94 -1.93 4.42
N PHE A 101 4.58 -2.94 3.82
CA PHE A 101 3.91 -4.21 3.52
C PHE A 101 3.44 -4.94 4.79
N ARG A 102 4.22 -4.93 5.86
CA ARG A 102 3.80 -5.49 7.15
C ARG A 102 2.61 -4.74 7.74
N LEU A 103 2.64 -3.41 7.71
CA LEU A 103 1.54 -2.58 8.20
C LEU A 103 0.25 -2.81 7.40
N VAL A 104 0.36 -3.02 6.08
CA VAL A 104 -0.79 -3.40 5.24
C VAL A 104 -1.34 -4.77 5.64
N ASP A 105 -0.49 -5.76 5.90
CA ASP A 105 -0.93 -7.08 6.35
C ASP A 105 -1.65 -7.00 7.71
N GLU A 106 -1.12 -6.23 8.66
CA GLU A 106 -1.75 -5.97 9.97
C GLU A 106 -3.10 -5.28 9.81
N TYR A 107 -3.15 -4.18 9.04
CA TYR A 107 -4.38 -3.44 8.77
C TYR A 107 -5.46 -4.34 8.18
N ARG A 108 -5.12 -5.17 7.19
CA ARG A 108 -6.07 -6.09 6.54
C ARG A 108 -6.54 -7.21 7.47
N ALA A 109 -5.69 -7.68 8.37
CA ALA A 109 -6.07 -8.70 9.34
C ALA A 109 -7.14 -8.17 10.30
N GLU A 110 -7.07 -6.89 10.68
CA GLU A 110 -8.04 -6.24 11.56
C GLU A 110 -9.37 -5.87 10.88
N LEU A 111 -9.39 -5.77 9.55
CA LEU A 111 -10.62 -5.53 8.78
C LEU A 111 -11.52 -6.76 8.62
N LYS A 112 -10.99 -7.97 8.81
CA LYS A 112 -11.79 -9.19 8.71
C LYS A 112 -12.55 -9.39 10.03
N PRO A 113 -13.89 -9.32 10.05
CA PRO A 113 -14.63 -9.78 11.22
C PRO A 113 -14.43 -11.29 11.38
N GLU A 114 -14.37 -11.76 12.63
CA GLU A 114 -14.36 -13.20 12.97
C GLU A 114 -15.54 -13.96 12.33
#